data_AF-A0A841R7J0-F1
#
_entry.id   AF-A0A841R7J0-F1
#
_cell.length_a   1.000
_cell.length_b   1.000
_cell.length_c   1.000
_cell.angle_alpha   90.00
_cell.angle_beta   90.00
_cell.angle_gamma   90.00
#
_symmetry.space_group_name_H-M   'P 1'
#
loop_
_entity.id
_entity.type
_entity.pdbx_description
1 polymer ?
#
loop_
_entity_poly.entity_id
_entity_poly.type
_entity_poly.pdbx_seq_one_letter_code
_entity_poly.pdbx_strand_id
1 'polypeptide(L)'
;MKVRIFSIIFILLLSGLFADTVNWYSDYDMALAAAESEGRNIFVLITAPSWCIWCQRLEENVLSKPEFQSYLTENYIPLKLLDKVNGARNPELDNFDFSGYPSVFLYDSKGQYIENIYTQDPVAMVGSMKRYKDSEGVFKPLLKDLQLPEKYTFAADGGGEYINRNNGTWILKTGAEEIEYKQMKYDYEYLYLEHARQEHVIALPMKGTDRHMATLQEGNWVWSDLPDVRRIGGDPYFD
;
A
#
# COMPACT_ATOMS: atom_id res chain seq x y z
N MET A 1 18.06 40.61 63.77
CA MET A 1 17.88 40.90 62.34
C MET A 1 18.99 40.21 61.55
N LYS A 2 18.72 39.04 60.97
CA LYS A 2 19.63 38.33 60.04
C LYS A 2 18.74 37.66 59.00
N VAL A 3 18.56 38.32 57.86
CA VAL A 3 17.85 37.77 56.70
C VAL A 3 18.79 36.73 56.07
N ARG A 4 18.48 35.45 56.22
CA ARG A 4 19.14 34.40 55.45
C ARG A 4 18.35 34.19 54.17
N ILE A 5 18.81 34.87 53.13
CA ILE A 5 18.46 34.60 51.73
C ILE A 5 19.02 33.22 51.41
N PHE A 6 18.23 32.16 51.64
CA PHE A 6 18.46 30.89 50.97
C PHE A 6 17.65 30.96 49.68
N SER A 7 18.36 31.29 48.60
CA SER A 7 17.85 31.23 47.24
C SER A 7 17.15 29.90 47.02
N ILE A 8 15.82 29.93 46.96
CA ILE A 8 15.03 28.92 46.27
C ILE A 8 15.35 29.11 44.79
N ILE A 9 16.47 28.53 44.36
CA ILE A 9 16.71 28.25 42.95
C ILE A 9 15.65 27.21 42.61
N PHE A 10 14.53 27.72 42.11
CA PHE A 10 13.53 26.97 41.39
C PHE A 10 14.29 26.15 40.36
N ILE A 11 14.37 24.84 40.63
CA ILE A 11 14.84 23.84 39.69
C ILE A 11 14.01 24.09 38.43
N LEU A 12 14.63 24.73 37.44
CA LEU A 12 14.24 24.65 36.05
C LEU A 12 14.23 23.16 35.76
N LEU A 13 13.04 22.56 35.89
CA LEU A 13 12.75 21.26 35.30
C LEU A 13 13.16 21.44 33.85
N LEU A 14 14.29 20.82 33.54
CA LEU A 14 14.78 20.59 32.22
C LEU A 14 13.74 19.67 31.59
N SER A 15 12.65 20.24 31.10
CA SER A 15 11.81 19.64 30.08
C SER A 15 12.69 19.55 28.84
N GLY A 16 13.65 18.63 28.88
CA GLY A 16 14.20 18.06 27.66
C GLY A 16 13.00 17.47 26.96
N LEU A 17 12.44 18.24 26.03
CA LEU A 17 11.65 17.72 24.94
C LEU A 17 12.53 16.66 24.31
N PHE A 18 12.33 15.41 24.71
CA PHE A 18 12.68 14.30 23.85
C PHE A 18 11.95 14.63 22.55
N ALA A 19 12.71 15.00 21.53
CA ALA A 19 12.23 14.83 20.18
C ALA A 19 12.07 13.32 20.05
N ASP A 20 10.89 12.81 20.38
CA ASP A 20 10.55 11.41 20.21
C ASP A 20 10.59 11.17 18.71
N THR A 21 11.74 10.72 18.24
CA THR A 21 11.91 10.28 16.87
C THR A 21 11.02 9.08 16.71
N VAL A 22 10.02 9.20 15.85
CA VAL A 22 9.10 8.11 15.54
C VAL A 22 9.91 6.86 15.17
N ASN A 23 9.72 5.79 15.92
CA ASN A 23 10.45 4.55 15.70
C ASN A 23 9.70 3.68 14.69
N TRP A 24 10.00 3.89 13.41
CA TRP A 24 9.30 3.24 12.31
C TRP A 24 9.71 1.77 12.16
N TYR A 25 8.72 0.88 12.11
CA TYR A 25 8.90 -0.44 11.52
C TYR A 25 9.11 -0.31 10.00
N SER A 26 9.81 -1.27 9.41
CA SER A 26 10.04 -1.38 7.97
C SER A 26 9.64 -2.74 7.39
N ASP A 27 8.97 -3.56 8.20
CA ASP A 27 8.56 -4.94 7.92
C ASP A 27 7.14 -5.10 8.46
N TYR A 28 6.23 -5.60 7.64
CA TYR A 28 4.83 -5.67 8.01
C TYR A 28 4.57 -6.68 9.12
N ASP A 29 5.18 -7.86 9.06
CA ASP A 29 4.92 -8.93 10.01
C ASP A 29 5.41 -8.54 11.42
N MET A 30 6.54 -7.83 11.52
CA MET A 30 7.02 -7.24 12.79
C MET A 30 6.08 -6.14 13.30
N ALA A 31 5.58 -5.27 12.42
CA ALA A 31 4.62 -4.23 12.82
C ALA A 31 3.29 -4.84 13.29
N LEU A 32 2.81 -5.89 12.64
CA LEU A 32 1.60 -6.61 13.02
C LEU A 32 1.77 -7.32 14.37
N ALA A 33 2.89 -8.00 14.60
CA ALA A 33 3.16 -8.62 15.89
C ALA A 33 3.19 -7.59 17.04
N ALA A 34 3.76 -6.40 16.81
CA ALA A 34 3.72 -5.31 17.78
C ALA A 34 2.29 -4.77 17.98
N ALA A 35 1.50 -4.65 16.91
CA ALA A 35 0.12 -4.20 16.95
C ALA A 35 -0.77 -5.13 17.78
N GLU A 36 -0.63 -6.43 17.57
CA GLU A 36 -1.31 -7.47 18.35
C GLU A 36 -0.90 -7.42 19.83
N SER A 37 0.41 -7.30 20.11
CA SER A 37 0.93 -7.28 21.47
C SER A 37 0.54 -6.01 22.25
N GLU A 38 0.49 -4.86 21.58
CA GLU A 38 0.20 -3.57 22.22
C GLU A 38 -1.28 -3.18 22.14
N GLY A 39 -2.09 -3.93 21.38
CA GLY A 39 -3.51 -3.62 21.17
C GLY A 39 -3.73 -2.30 20.43
N ARG A 40 -2.82 -1.95 19.52
CA ARG A 40 -2.82 -0.68 18.77
C ARG A 40 -2.94 -0.94 17.28
N ASN A 41 -3.71 -0.09 16.61
CA ASN A 41 -3.83 -0.12 15.15
C ASN A 41 -2.51 0.28 14.47
N ILE A 42 -2.32 -0.11 13.21
CA ILE A 42 -1.11 0.15 12.41
C ILE A 42 -1.35 1.35 11.50
N PHE A 43 -0.44 2.32 11.53
CA PHE A 43 -0.35 3.39 10.54
C PHE A 43 0.70 2.99 9.50
N VAL A 44 0.29 2.77 8.26
CA VAL A 44 1.18 2.37 7.17
C VAL A 44 1.41 3.54 6.24
N LEU A 45 2.67 3.89 6.03
CA LEU A 45 3.12 4.88 5.06
C LEU A 45 3.95 4.20 3.98
N ILE A 46 3.47 4.28 2.74
CA ILE A 46 4.23 3.88 1.55
C ILE A 46 4.74 5.15 0.86
N THR A 47 6.07 5.29 0.73
CA THR A 47 6.69 6.56 0.31
C THR A 47 7.97 6.40 -0.51
N ALA A 48 8.34 7.42 -1.29
CA ALA A 48 9.51 7.41 -2.17
C ALA A 48 10.26 8.77 -2.16
N PRO A 49 10.75 9.25 -1.00
CA PRO A 49 11.18 10.64 -0.83
C PRO A 49 12.37 11.05 -1.70
N SER A 50 13.11 10.11 -2.27
CA SER A 50 14.25 10.39 -3.15
C SER A 50 13.85 11.04 -4.48
N TRP A 51 12.64 10.80 -4.98
CA TRP A 51 12.19 11.32 -6.28
C TRP A 51 10.73 11.80 -6.28
N CYS A 52 9.90 11.41 -5.30
CA CYS A 52 8.50 11.80 -5.22
C CYS A 52 8.34 13.14 -4.48
N ILE A 53 8.03 14.21 -5.23
CA ILE A 53 7.81 15.57 -4.69
C ILE A 53 6.66 15.59 -3.68
N TRP A 54 5.56 14.87 -3.95
CA TRP A 54 4.41 14.83 -3.03
C TRP A 54 4.73 14.10 -1.71
N CYS A 55 5.68 13.17 -1.74
CA CYS A 55 6.18 12.47 -0.57
C CYS A 55 7.04 13.40 0.30
N GLN A 56 7.92 14.19 -0.33
CA GLN A 56 8.70 15.22 0.36
C GLN A 56 7.78 16.26 1.01
N ARG A 57 6.74 16.71 0.28
CA ARG A 57 5.71 17.61 0.83
C ARG A 57 4.95 16.99 2.00
N LEU A 58 4.61 15.70 1.94
CA LEU A 58 3.93 15.03 3.05
C LEU A 58 4.82 15.03 4.32
N GLU A 59 6.11 14.79 4.15
CA GLU A 59 7.08 14.87 5.26
C GLU A 59 7.13 16.28 5.86
N GLU A 60 7.25 17.31 5.01
CA GLU A 60 7.31 18.72 5.45
C GLU A 60 6.00 19.23 6.07
N ASN A 61 4.86 18.84 5.51
CA ASN A 61 3.54 19.37 5.90
C ASN A 61 2.93 18.62 7.07
N VAL A 62 3.22 17.31 7.20
CA VAL A 62 2.54 16.43 8.14
C VAL A 62 3.51 15.65 9.01
N LEU A 63 4.38 14.82 8.43
CA LEU A 63 5.12 13.80 9.20
C LEU A 63 6.18 14.41 10.14
N SER A 64 6.70 15.58 9.80
CA SER A 64 7.64 16.35 10.64
C SER A 64 6.97 17.17 11.74
N LYS A 65 5.63 17.25 11.77
CA LYS A 65 4.91 18.05 12.77
C LYS A 65 4.93 17.34 14.13
N PRO A 66 5.33 18.03 15.23
CA PRO A 66 5.37 17.42 16.56
C PRO A 66 4.03 16.83 17.02
N GLU A 67 2.91 17.48 16.67
CA GLU A 67 1.57 16.98 16.99
C GLU A 67 1.29 15.63 16.32
N PHE A 68 1.66 15.50 15.03
CA PHE A 68 1.51 14.24 14.31
C PHE A 68 2.41 13.16 14.90
N GLN A 69 3.70 13.45 15.14
CA GLN A 69 4.65 12.47 15.66
C GLN A 69 4.25 11.96 17.05
N SER A 70 3.81 12.88 17.93
CA SER A 70 3.33 12.55 19.27
C SER A 70 2.09 11.65 19.18
N TYR A 71 1.10 12.06 18.37
CA TYR A 71 -0.14 11.30 18.24
C TYR A 71 0.09 9.92 17.61
N LEU A 72 0.92 9.83 16.57
CA LEU A 72 1.31 8.58 15.92
C LEU A 72 1.97 7.64 16.94
N THR A 73 3.00 8.11 17.64
CA THR A 73 3.81 7.29 18.56
C THR A 73 3.00 6.78 19.74
N GLU A 74 2.06 7.58 20.25
CA GLU A 74 1.20 7.21 21.38
C GLU A 74 0.06 6.25 20.98
N ASN A 75 -0.46 6.34 19.75
CA ASN A 75 -1.75 5.73 19.41
C ASN A 75 -1.68 4.62 18.35
N TYR A 76 -0.62 4.55 17.54
CA TYR A 76 -0.54 3.66 16.38
C TYR A 76 0.83 3.03 16.24
N ILE A 77 0.92 1.78 15.78
CA ILE A 77 2.19 1.18 15.37
C ILE A 77 2.62 1.81 14.03
N PRO A 78 3.75 2.53 13.97
CA PRO A 78 4.16 3.23 12.76
C PRO A 78 4.97 2.31 11.84
N LEU A 79 4.44 2.01 10.65
CA LEU A 79 5.12 1.27 9.58
C LEU A 79 5.43 2.22 8.42
N LYS A 80 6.70 2.27 7.98
CA LYS A 80 7.13 3.05 6.82
C LYS A 80 7.84 2.13 5.82
N LEU A 81 7.29 2.08 4.61
CA LEU A 81 7.80 1.29 3.50
C LEU A 81 8.31 2.24 2.42
N LEU A 82 9.59 2.13 2.10
CA LEU A 82 10.22 2.86 0.99
C LEU A 82 9.96 2.14 -0.33
N ASP A 83 9.99 2.88 -1.44
CA ASP A 83 9.92 2.32 -2.80
C ASP A 83 11.02 1.29 -3.07
N LYS A 84 12.23 1.54 -2.52
CA LYS A 84 13.40 0.70 -2.70
C LYS A 84 14.12 0.38 -1.39
N VAL A 85 14.65 -0.83 -1.32
CA VAL A 85 15.59 -1.30 -0.29
C VAL A 85 16.78 -1.93 -1.01
N ASN A 86 18.00 -1.52 -0.65
CA ASN A 86 19.24 -1.98 -1.31
C ASN A 86 19.26 -1.82 -2.84
N GLY A 87 18.62 -0.75 -3.36
CA GLY A 87 18.58 -0.43 -4.78
C GLY A 87 17.54 -1.20 -5.60
N ALA A 88 16.92 -2.23 -5.03
CA ALA A 88 15.81 -2.97 -5.63
C ALA A 88 14.46 -2.50 -5.06
N ARG A 89 13.36 -2.81 -5.77
CA ARG A 89 12.00 -2.58 -5.26
C ARG A 89 11.84 -3.26 -3.90
N ASN A 90 11.23 -2.56 -2.95
CA ASN A 90 10.96 -3.11 -1.64
C ASN A 90 9.88 -4.22 -1.72
N PRO A 91 10.19 -5.48 -1.33
CA PRO A 91 9.24 -6.59 -1.44
C PRO A 91 8.02 -6.43 -0.50
N GLU A 92 8.14 -5.68 0.59
CA GLU A 92 7.01 -5.40 1.49
C GLU A 92 5.85 -4.70 0.78
N LEU A 93 6.12 -4.04 -0.34
CA LEU A 93 5.11 -3.33 -1.12
C LEU A 93 4.14 -4.28 -1.82
N ASP A 94 4.51 -5.55 -1.99
CA ASP A 94 3.66 -6.57 -2.61
C ASP A 94 2.57 -7.07 -1.65
N ASN A 95 2.64 -6.67 -0.37
CA ASN A 95 1.56 -6.88 0.61
C ASN A 95 0.36 -5.94 0.36
N PHE A 96 0.55 -4.83 -0.36
CA PHE A 96 -0.40 -3.72 -0.39
C PHE A 96 -0.91 -3.42 -1.80
N ASP A 97 -2.22 -3.18 -1.88
CA ASP A 97 -2.86 -2.60 -3.05
C ASP A 97 -2.82 -1.07 -2.96
N PHE A 98 -1.90 -0.47 -3.69
CA PHE A 98 -1.76 0.98 -3.77
C PHE A 98 -1.38 1.40 -5.19
N SER A 99 -1.91 2.55 -5.63
CA SER A 99 -1.76 3.03 -7.01
C SER A 99 -0.71 4.11 -7.16
N GLY A 100 -0.02 4.53 -6.09
CA GLY A 100 0.98 5.58 -6.16
C GLY A 100 1.51 6.06 -4.82
N TYR A 101 2.54 6.91 -4.90
CA TYR A 101 3.20 7.48 -3.74
C TYR A 101 2.82 8.96 -3.53
N PRO A 102 2.70 9.42 -2.28
CA PRO A 102 2.63 8.60 -1.07
C PRO A 102 1.24 7.94 -0.94
N SER A 103 1.17 6.84 -0.20
CA SER A 103 -0.09 6.23 0.25
C SER A 103 -0.07 6.07 1.77
N VAL A 104 -1.21 6.32 2.42
CA VAL A 104 -1.36 6.21 3.88
C VAL A 104 -2.57 5.37 4.21
N PHE A 105 -2.35 4.25 4.89
CA PHE A 105 -3.40 3.32 5.26
C PHE A 105 -3.44 3.11 6.77
N LEU A 106 -4.64 2.83 7.28
CA LEU A 106 -4.84 2.32 8.63
C LEU A 106 -5.24 0.85 8.56
N TYR A 107 -4.61 0.03 9.38
CA TYR A 107 -5.00 -1.35 9.63
C TYR A 107 -5.26 -1.53 11.12
N ASP A 108 -6.18 -2.42 11.48
CA ASP A 108 -6.40 -2.74 12.89
C ASP A 108 -5.28 -3.63 13.45
N SER A 109 -5.33 -3.88 14.76
CA SER A 109 -4.35 -4.73 15.44
C SER A 109 -4.37 -6.21 15.01
N LYS A 110 -5.33 -6.63 14.19
CA LYS A 110 -5.42 -7.98 13.59
C LYS A 110 -5.04 -7.97 12.11
N GLY A 111 -4.51 -6.86 11.60
CA GLY A 111 -4.10 -6.69 10.21
C GLY A 111 -5.26 -6.47 9.23
N GLN A 112 -6.46 -6.12 9.70
CA GLN A 112 -7.61 -5.86 8.83
C GLN A 112 -7.63 -4.40 8.36
N TYR A 113 -7.98 -4.18 7.09
CA TYR A 113 -7.97 -2.84 6.49
C TYR A 113 -9.05 -1.95 7.10
N ILE A 114 -8.69 -0.74 7.53
CA ILE A 114 -9.65 0.25 8.04
C ILE A 114 -9.97 1.30 6.96
N GLU A 115 -8.97 2.08 6.53
CA GLU A 115 -9.17 3.23 5.65
C GLU A 115 -7.88 3.73 4.98
N ASN A 116 -7.99 4.37 3.82
CA ASN A 116 -6.96 5.22 3.24
C ASN A 116 -7.19 6.68 3.67
N ILE A 117 -6.26 7.23 4.44
CA ILE A 117 -6.40 8.55 5.06
C ILE A 117 -5.44 9.60 4.47
N TYR A 118 -4.88 9.35 3.28
CA TYR A 118 -3.91 10.27 2.70
C TYR A 118 -4.45 11.70 2.56
N THR A 119 -3.71 12.65 3.12
CA THR A 119 -3.93 14.09 3.00
C THR A 119 -2.62 14.82 3.27
N GLN A 120 -2.48 16.03 2.71
CA GLN A 120 -1.35 16.94 2.95
C GLN A 120 -1.62 17.89 4.14
N ASP A 121 -2.79 17.79 4.79
CA ASP A 121 -3.18 18.61 5.94
C ASP A 121 -2.96 17.83 7.25
N PRO A 122 -2.11 18.34 8.17
CA PRO A 122 -1.80 17.64 9.42
C PRO A 122 -3.00 17.52 10.37
N VAL A 123 -3.88 18.53 10.42
CA VAL A 123 -5.07 18.52 11.27
C VAL A 123 -6.07 17.50 10.75
N ALA A 124 -6.25 17.42 9.43
CA ALA A 124 -7.10 16.40 8.81
C ALA A 124 -6.55 14.98 8.99
N MET A 125 -5.23 14.79 8.87
CA MET A 125 -4.57 13.49 9.09
C MET A 125 -4.79 13.03 10.54
N VAL A 126 -4.40 13.85 11.51
CA VAL A 126 -4.58 13.54 12.95
C VAL A 126 -6.06 13.38 13.30
N GLY A 127 -6.95 14.17 12.70
CA GLY A 127 -8.40 14.03 12.88
C GLY A 127 -8.94 12.69 12.39
N SER A 128 -8.43 12.18 11.26
CA SER A 128 -8.78 10.85 10.74
C SER A 128 -8.22 9.74 11.64
N MET A 129 -6.97 9.88 12.09
CA MET A 129 -6.37 8.95 13.06
C MET A 129 -7.17 8.94 14.38
N LYS A 130 -7.61 10.08 14.90
CA LYS A 130 -8.49 10.14 16.08
C LYS A 130 -9.81 9.42 15.89
N ARG A 131 -10.42 9.55 14.71
CA ARG A 131 -11.68 8.88 14.37
C ARG A 131 -11.55 7.36 14.37
N TYR A 132 -10.42 6.85 13.88
CA TYR A 132 -10.22 5.42 13.61
C TYR A 132 -9.29 4.72 14.60
N LYS A 133 -8.88 5.39 15.68
CA LYS A 133 -7.90 4.86 16.65
C LYS A 133 -8.27 3.46 17.15
N ASP A 134 -9.55 3.28 17.52
CA ASP A 134 -10.06 2.05 18.13
C ASP A 134 -11.05 1.32 17.20
N SER A 135 -11.02 1.61 15.89
CA SER A 135 -11.89 0.95 14.91
C SER A 135 -11.33 -0.42 14.55
N GLU A 136 -12.24 -1.40 14.41
CA GLU A 136 -11.93 -2.67 13.76
C GLU A 136 -11.99 -2.50 12.23
N GLY A 137 -11.11 -3.19 11.53
CA GLY A 137 -11.07 -3.18 10.07
C GLY A 137 -12.12 -4.10 9.45
N VAL A 138 -12.15 -4.09 8.13
CA VAL A 138 -12.81 -5.11 7.33
C VAL A 138 -11.78 -6.11 6.84
N PHE A 139 -12.16 -7.39 6.83
CA PHE A 139 -11.30 -8.42 6.29
C PHE A 139 -11.00 -8.15 4.81
N LYS A 140 -9.73 -7.83 4.55
CA LYS A 140 -9.15 -7.60 3.23
C LYS A 140 -7.73 -8.20 3.33
N PRO A 141 -7.51 -9.44 2.85
CA PRO A 141 -6.21 -10.10 3.02
C PRO A 141 -5.13 -9.29 2.33
N LEU A 142 -3.88 -9.37 2.81
CA LEU A 142 -2.76 -8.79 2.06
C LEU A 142 -2.76 -9.33 0.63
N LEU A 143 -2.26 -8.54 -0.32
CA LEU A 143 -2.23 -8.98 -1.71
C LEU A 143 -1.45 -10.29 -1.85
N LYS A 144 -0.29 -10.45 -1.21
CA LYS A 144 0.47 -11.73 -1.21
C LYS A 144 -0.35 -12.96 -0.78
N ASP A 145 -1.38 -12.76 0.05
CA ASP A 145 -2.23 -13.81 0.59
C ASP A 145 -3.54 -13.97 -0.21
N LEU A 146 -3.77 -13.11 -1.21
CA LEU A 146 -4.92 -13.20 -2.08
C LEU A 146 -4.81 -14.46 -2.94
N GLN A 147 -5.73 -15.39 -2.71
CA GLN A 147 -5.76 -16.64 -3.44
C GLN A 147 -6.24 -16.42 -4.88
N LEU A 148 -5.30 -16.43 -5.83
CA LEU A 148 -5.62 -16.37 -7.25
C LEU A 148 -6.39 -17.62 -7.69
N PRO A 149 -7.38 -17.50 -8.59
CA PRO A 149 -8.05 -18.66 -9.15
C PRO A 149 -7.08 -19.64 -9.81
N GLU A 150 -7.33 -20.94 -9.67
CA GLU A 150 -6.53 -21.96 -10.38
C GLU A 150 -6.78 -21.92 -11.89
N LYS A 151 -8.00 -21.49 -12.27
CA LYS A 151 -8.41 -21.36 -13.66
C LYS A 151 -9.51 -20.34 -13.87
N TYR A 152 -9.58 -19.82 -15.10
CA TYR A 152 -10.72 -19.08 -15.61
C TYR A 152 -11.27 -19.73 -16.87
N THR A 153 -12.59 -19.68 -17.04
CA THR A 153 -13.29 -20.16 -18.24
C THR A 153 -14.17 -19.05 -18.77
N PHE A 154 -13.93 -18.61 -20.01
CA PHE A 154 -14.68 -17.52 -20.63
C PHE A 154 -15.51 -18.05 -21.80
N ALA A 155 -16.82 -17.84 -21.74
CA ALA A 155 -17.74 -18.30 -22.79
C ALA A 155 -17.62 -17.48 -24.09
N ALA A 156 -17.16 -16.22 -23.99
CA ALA A 156 -17.15 -15.26 -25.10
C ALA A 156 -16.08 -15.54 -26.18
N ASP A 157 -15.06 -16.34 -25.86
CA ASP A 157 -13.84 -16.43 -26.67
C ASP A 157 -13.63 -17.79 -27.33
N GLY A 158 -14.72 -18.46 -27.65
CA GLY A 158 -14.67 -19.83 -28.18
C GLY A 158 -14.31 -20.89 -27.14
N GLY A 159 -14.46 -20.59 -25.84
CA GLY A 159 -14.32 -21.56 -24.76
C GLY A 159 -12.88 -21.78 -24.28
N GLY A 160 -12.02 -20.76 -24.36
CA GLY A 160 -10.66 -20.84 -23.84
C GLY A 160 -10.59 -20.95 -22.31
N GLU A 161 -9.65 -21.75 -21.81
CA GLU A 161 -9.37 -21.87 -20.38
C GLU A 161 -8.01 -21.23 -20.05
N TYR A 162 -7.99 -20.27 -19.13
CA TYR A 162 -6.74 -19.79 -18.54
C TYR A 162 -6.40 -20.65 -17.35
N ILE A 163 -5.20 -21.22 -17.32
CA ILE A 163 -4.76 -22.17 -16.30
C ILE A 163 -3.53 -21.60 -15.59
N ASN A 164 -3.63 -21.45 -14.27
CA ASN A 164 -2.54 -20.99 -13.42
C ASN A 164 -1.52 -22.13 -13.24
N ARG A 165 -0.23 -21.87 -13.51
CA ARG A 165 0.85 -22.83 -13.25
C ARG A 165 1.46 -22.70 -11.86
N ASN A 166 0.96 -21.77 -11.04
CA ASN A 166 1.41 -21.49 -9.67
C ASN A 166 2.88 -21.08 -9.58
N ASN A 167 3.42 -20.51 -10.65
CA ASN A 167 4.81 -20.05 -10.74
C ASN A 167 4.94 -18.70 -11.47
N GLY A 168 3.83 -17.95 -11.58
CA GLY A 168 3.75 -16.70 -12.34
C GLY A 168 3.50 -16.88 -13.84
N THR A 169 3.40 -18.12 -14.34
CA THR A 169 2.99 -18.42 -15.71
C THR A 169 1.52 -18.83 -15.77
N TRP A 170 0.82 -18.33 -16.79
CA TRP A 170 -0.56 -18.67 -17.11
C TRP A 170 -0.65 -19.20 -18.54
N ILE A 171 -1.45 -20.23 -18.76
CA ILE A 171 -1.66 -20.81 -20.09
C ILE A 171 -3.12 -20.59 -20.51
N LEU A 172 -3.34 -19.90 -21.61
CA LEU A 172 -4.62 -19.92 -22.31
C LEU A 172 -4.65 -21.14 -23.23
N LYS A 173 -5.58 -22.06 -22.98
CA LYS A 173 -5.83 -23.23 -23.81
C LYS A 173 -7.08 -23.01 -24.66
N THR A 174 -6.93 -23.02 -25.97
CA THR A 174 -8.03 -22.89 -26.94
C THR A 174 -7.98 -24.06 -27.93
N GLY A 175 -8.77 -25.10 -27.67
CA GLY A 175 -8.73 -26.33 -28.47
C GLY A 175 -7.37 -27.05 -28.33
N ALA A 176 -6.61 -27.11 -29.42
CA ALA A 176 -5.28 -27.73 -29.47
C ALA A 176 -4.13 -26.73 -29.25
N GLU A 177 -4.42 -25.43 -29.21
CA GLU A 177 -3.41 -24.38 -29.04
C GLU A 177 -3.25 -24.02 -27.56
N GLU A 178 -1.99 -23.78 -27.17
CA GLU A 178 -1.64 -23.25 -25.86
C GLU A 178 -0.83 -21.96 -26.05
N ILE A 179 -1.31 -20.89 -25.41
CA ILE A 179 -0.70 -19.57 -25.44
C ILE A 179 -0.22 -19.23 -24.04
N GLU A 180 1.05 -18.86 -23.93
CA GLU A 180 1.67 -18.50 -22.66
C GLU A 180 1.50 -17.01 -22.34
N TYR A 181 1.14 -16.75 -21.09
CA TYR A 181 1.07 -15.44 -20.48
C TYR A 181 1.93 -15.39 -19.23
N LYS A 182 2.54 -14.24 -18.99
CA LYS A 182 3.29 -13.93 -17.77
C LYS A 182 2.41 -13.09 -16.85
N GLN A 183 2.33 -13.49 -15.58
CA GLN A 183 1.68 -12.69 -14.56
C GLN A 183 2.49 -11.41 -14.31
N MET A 184 1.83 -10.27 -14.48
CA MET A 184 2.42 -8.96 -14.20
C MET A 184 2.17 -8.55 -12.75
N LYS A 185 0.89 -8.42 -12.39
CA LYS A 185 0.41 -8.00 -11.08
C LYS A 185 -1.03 -8.46 -10.89
N TYR A 186 -1.56 -8.25 -9.70
CA TYR A 186 -2.98 -8.40 -9.41
C TYR A 186 -3.38 -7.45 -8.28
N ASP A 187 -4.66 -7.13 -8.23
CA ASP A 187 -5.31 -6.43 -7.13
C ASP A 187 -6.61 -7.17 -6.74
N TYR A 188 -7.47 -6.55 -5.94
CA TYR A 188 -8.72 -7.20 -5.51
C TYR A 188 -9.78 -7.32 -6.62
N GLU A 189 -9.59 -6.63 -7.74
CA GLU A 189 -10.51 -6.58 -8.87
C GLU A 189 -10.00 -7.41 -10.04
N TYR A 190 -8.70 -7.36 -10.35
CA TYR A 190 -8.13 -7.96 -11.56
C TYR A 190 -6.76 -8.63 -11.36
N LEU A 191 -6.55 -9.69 -12.14
CA LEU A 191 -5.25 -10.27 -12.46
C LEU A 191 -4.80 -9.76 -13.83
N TYR A 192 -3.59 -9.23 -13.92
CA TYR A 192 -3.03 -8.70 -15.16
C TYR A 192 -1.98 -9.66 -15.74
N LEU A 193 -2.20 -10.04 -16.99
CA LEU A 193 -1.41 -11.03 -17.72
C LEU A 193 -0.84 -10.42 -19.00
N GLU A 194 0.49 -10.47 -19.16
CA GLU A 194 1.19 -10.04 -20.37
C GLU A 194 1.34 -11.23 -21.32
N HIS A 195 1.02 -11.04 -22.60
CA HIS A 195 1.25 -12.08 -23.60
C HIS A 195 2.76 -12.26 -23.87
N ALA A 196 3.28 -13.48 -23.78
CA ALA A 196 4.72 -13.73 -23.81
C ALA A 196 5.43 -13.34 -25.13
N ARG A 197 4.68 -13.12 -26.22
CA ARG A 197 5.22 -12.86 -27.58
C ARG A 197 4.57 -11.68 -28.33
N GLN A 198 3.53 -11.06 -27.78
CA GLN A 198 2.73 -10.06 -28.48
C GLN A 198 2.46 -8.91 -27.53
N GLU A 199 2.29 -7.72 -28.07
CA GLU A 199 2.10 -6.48 -27.29
C GLU A 199 0.63 -6.31 -26.88
N HIS A 200 0.12 -7.25 -26.08
CA HIS A 200 -1.18 -7.13 -25.43
C HIS A 200 -1.14 -7.63 -23.98
N VAL A 201 -1.92 -6.95 -23.14
CA VAL A 201 -2.17 -7.29 -21.74
C VAL A 201 -3.63 -7.65 -21.59
N ILE A 202 -3.92 -8.65 -20.78
CA ILE A 202 -5.28 -9.07 -20.44
C ILE A 202 -5.49 -8.85 -18.95
N ALA A 203 -6.61 -8.24 -18.59
CA ALA A 203 -7.13 -8.23 -17.23
C ALA A 203 -8.21 -9.31 -17.09
N LEU A 204 -7.99 -10.25 -16.17
CA LEU A 204 -8.95 -11.27 -15.78
C LEU A 204 -9.57 -10.87 -14.44
N PRO A 205 -10.90 -10.79 -14.32
CA PRO A 205 -11.53 -10.31 -13.10
C PRO A 205 -11.41 -11.35 -11.98
N MET A 206 -11.18 -10.92 -10.74
CA MET A 206 -11.23 -11.81 -9.57
C MET A 206 -12.64 -12.40 -9.36
N LYS A 207 -13.68 -11.67 -9.81
CA LYS A 207 -15.07 -12.10 -9.79
C LYS A 207 -15.75 -11.72 -11.10
N GLY A 208 -16.46 -12.67 -11.71
CA GLY A 208 -17.18 -12.46 -12.97
C GLY A 208 -16.55 -13.21 -14.12
N THR A 209 -17.04 -12.94 -15.32
CA THR A 209 -16.71 -13.71 -16.54
C THR A 209 -16.36 -12.81 -17.71
N ASP A 210 -16.06 -11.53 -17.49
CA ASP A 210 -15.75 -10.59 -18.56
C ASP A 210 -14.27 -10.27 -18.47
N ARG A 211 -13.51 -10.73 -19.48
CA ARG A 211 -12.10 -10.38 -19.61
C ARG A 211 -12.00 -9.05 -20.34
N HIS A 212 -10.89 -8.36 -20.10
CA HIS A 212 -10.61 -7.10 -20.77
C HIS A 212 -9.22 -7.12 -21.35
N MET A 213 -9.04 -6.39 -22.45
CA MET A 213 -7.77 -6.38 -23.17
C MET A 213 -7.25 -4.96 -23.32
N ALA A 214 -5.96 -4.79 -23.12
CA ALA A 214 -5.23 -3.60 -23.50
C ALA A 214 -4.25 -3.93 -24.61
N THR A 215 -4.09 -3.01 -25.55
CA THR A 215 -3.07 -3.08 -26.61
C THR A 215 -2.14 -1.89 -26.49
N LEU A 216 -0.89 -2.07 -26.92
CA LEU A 216 0.09 -1.00 -26.91
C LEU A 216 -0.19 -0.05 -28.09
N GLN A 217 -0.43 1.23 -27.79
CA GLN A 217 -0.66 2.29 -28.77
C GLN A 217 0.21 3.48 -28.42
N GLU A 218 1.12 3.85 -29.32
CA GLU A 218 2.05 4.99 -29.13
C GLU A 218 2.84 4.91 -27.80
N GLY A 219 3.22 3.69 -27.39
CA GLY A 219 3.95 3.44 -26.15
C GLY A 219 3.08 3.40 -24.89
N ASN A 220 1.76 3.53 -25.01
CA ASN A 220 0.83 3.49 -23.89
C ASN A 220 -0.15 2.32 -24.03
N TRP A 221 -0.46 1.65 -22.92
CA TRP A 221 -1.49 0.61 -22.90
C TRP A 221 -2.88 1.22 -22.96
N VAL A 222 -3.67 0.84 -23.96
CA VAL A 222 -5.03 1.35 -24.17
C VAL A 222 -6.03 0.19 -24.08
N TRP A 223 -6.96 0.28 -23.12
CA TRP A 223 -8.02 -0.71 -22.91
C TRP A 223 -9.11 -0.62 -23.99
N SER A 224 -9.55 -1.77 -24.52
CA SER A 224 -10.60 -1.82 -25.55
C SER A 224 -12.01 -1.57 -25.02
N ASP A 225 -12.26 -1.90 -23.75
CA ASP A 225 -13.61 -2.16 -23.24
C ASP A 225 -13.77 -1.93 -21.72
N LEU A 226 -12.72 -1.44 -21.04
CA LEU A 226 -12.78 -1.02 -19.63
C LEU A 226 -12.95 0.51 -19.53
N PRO A 227 -14.15 1.02 -19.21
CA PRO A 227 -14.38 2.47 -19.16
C PRO A 227 -13.80 3.16 -17.92
N ASP A 228 -13.47 2.42 -16.85
CA ASP A 228 -13.25 3.01 -15.52
C ASP A 228 -12.12 2.37 -14.69
N VAL A 229 -11.14 1.71 -15.33
CA VAL A 229 -9.90 1.37 -14.62
C VAL A 229 -9.20 2.68 -14.29
N ARG A 230 -9.44 3.16 -13.07
CA ARG A 230 -8.87 4.37 -12.46
C ARG A 230 -7.49 4.65 -13.03
N ARG A 231 -7.43 5.59 -13.98
CA ARG A 231 -6.23 6.20 -14.57
C ARG A 231 -4.93 5.50 -14.17
N ILE A 232 -4.62 4.39 -14.85
CA ILE A 232 -3.27 3.85 -14.98
C ILE A 232 -2.53 4.80 -15.94
N GLY A 233 -2.39 6.05 -15.51
CA GLY A 233 -1.56 7.06 -16.15
C GLY A 233 -0.67 7.60 -15.05
N GLY A 234 0.62 7.30 -15.12
CA GLY A 234 1.57 7.47 -14.03
C GLY A 234 1.78 6.24 -13.15
N ASP A 235 1.37 5.04 -13.60
CA ASP A 235 1.81 3.79 -12.99
C ASP A 235 3.23 3.49 -13.52
N PRO A 236 4.30 3.60 -12.71
CA PRO A 236 5.68 3.41 -13.15
C PRO A 236 6.01 1.97 -13.61
N TYR A 237 5.02 1.08 -13.72
CA TYR A 237 5.15 -0.26 -14.28
C TYR A 237 4.70 -0.36 -15.74
N PHE A 238 3.94 0.63 -16.23
CA PHE A 238 3.48 0.68 -17.62
C PHE A 238 4.12 1.84 -18.42
N ASP A 239 4.84 2.73 -17.74
CA ASP A 239 5.73 3.76 -18.30
C ASP A 239 7.20 3.30 -18.30
#